data_AF-A0A963LS78-F1
#
_entry.id   AF-A0A963LS78-F1
#
_cell.length_a   1.000
_cell.length_b   1.000
_cell.length_c   1.000
_cell.angle_alpha   90.00
_cell.angle_beta   90.00
_cell.angle_gamma   90.00
#
_symmetry.space_group_name_H-M   'P 1'
#
loop_
_entity.id
_entity.type
_entity.pdbx_description
1 polymer ?
#
loop_
_entity_poly.entity_id
_entity_poly.type
_entity_poly.pdbx_seq_one_letter_code
_entity_poly.pdbx_strand_id
1 'polypeptide(L)' 'EFTSLVLALLQAGGHPPKVEADVIEQIRALDTDMAFETYISLTCHNCPDVVQALNLMAVLNPRITHVMIDGGLFK' A
#
# COMPACT_ATOMS: atom_id res chain seq x y z
N GLU A 1 -9.81 1.58 6.89
CA GLU A 1 -9.83 0.16 6.46
C GLU A 1 -8.99 -0.67 7.44
N PHE A 2 -9.57 -1.68 8.10
CA PHE A 2 -8.94 -2.34 9.27
C PHE A 2 -7.89 -3.39 8.87
N THR A 3 -8.22 -4.28 7.93
CA THR A 3 -7.30 -5.34 7.48
C THR A 3 -6.04 -4.76 6.85
N SER A 4 -6.22 -3.70 6.06
CA SER A 4 -5.13 -2.99 5.39
C SER A 4 -4.16 -2.33 6.39
N LEU A 5 -4.68 -1.82 7.52
CA LEU A 5 -3.87 -1.26 8.60
C LEU A 5 -3.04 -2.36 9.30
N VAL A 6 -3.66 -3.51 9.60
CA VAL A 6 -2.96 -4.64 10.25
C VAL A 6 -1.81 -5.14 9.37
N LEU A 7 -2.03 -5.32 8.07
CA LEU A 7 -0.98 -5.76 7.15
C LEU A 7 0.13 -4.73 7.01
N ALA A 8 -0.20 -3.44 6.94
CA ALA A 8 0.81 -2.38 6.89
C ALA A 8 1.72 -2.40 8.12
N LEU A 9 1.17 -2.60 9.33
CA LEU A 9 1.94 -2.72 10.56
C LEU A 9 2.83 -3.96 10.57
N LEU A 10 2.31 -5.11 10.13
CA LEU A 10 3.09 -6.35 10.04
C LEU A 10 4.28 -6.19 9.10
N GLN A 11 4.05 -5.64 7.91
CA GLN A 11 5.08 -5.46 6.89
C GLN A 11 6.12 -4.42 7.31
N ALA A 12 5.70 -3.28 7.88
CA ALA A 12 6.61 -2.29 8.46
C ALA A 12 7.43 -2.87 9.64
N GLY A 13 6.86 -3.81 10.38
CA GLY A 13 7.54 -4.58 11.44
C GLY A 13 8.47 -5.69 10.94
N GLY A 14 8.65 -5.85 9.62
CA GLY A 14 9.55 -6.83 9.03
C GLY A 14 8.92 -8.19 8.73
N HIS A 15 7.60 -8.35 8.86
CA HIS A 15 6.92 -9.57 8.41
C HIS A 15 6.98 -9.66 6.87
N PRO A 16 7.43 -10.79 6.31
CA PRO A 16 7.60 -10.91 4.86
C PRO A 16 6.24 -10.83 4.14
N PRO A 17 6.15 -10.08 3.03
CA PRO A 17 4.96 -10.03 2.21
C PRO A 17 4.78 -11.35 1.44
N LYS A 18 3.53 -11.73 1.17
CA LYS A 18 3.18 -12.94 0.40
C LYS A 18 3.07 -12.62 -1.10
N VAL A 19 4.13 -12.11 -1.69
CA VAL A 19 4.24 -11.87 -3.14
C VAL A 19 5.49 -12.51 -3.67
N GLU A 20 5.46 -12.86 -4.96
CA GLU A 20 6.58 -13.47 -5.64
C GLU A 20 7.83 -12.59 -5.61
N ALA A 21 9.00 -13.22 -5.52
CA ALA A 21 10.27 -12.51 -5.34
C ALA A 21 10.62 -11.60 -6.55
N ASP A 22 10.23 -12.00 -7.76
CA ASP A 22 10.43 -11.20 -8.98
C ASP A 22 9.64 -9.89 -8.94
N VAL A 23 8.43 -9.89 -8.41
CA VAL A 23 7.60 -8.69 -8.20
C VAL A 23 8.26 -7.76 -7.17
N ILE A 24 8.79 -8.32 -6.08
CA ILE A 24 9.49 -7.54 -5.05
C ILE A 24 10.72 -6.84 -5.66
N GLU A 25 11.52 -7.55 -6.44
CA GLU A 25 12.70 -6.98 -7.09
C GLU A 25 12.32 -5.93 -8.15
N GLN A 26 11.24 -6.14 -8.90
CA GLN A 26 10.71 -5.13 -9.83
C GLN A 26 10.31 -3.84 -9.09
N ILE A 27 9.61 -3.93 -7.96
CA ILE A 27 9.22 -2.77 -7.16
C ILE A 27 10.44 -2.01 -6.65
N ARG A 28 11.47 -2.72 -6.17
CA ARG A 28 12.72 -2.12 -5.69
C ARG A 28 13.53 -1.45 -6.80
N ALA A 29 13.44 -1.96 -8.03
CA ALA A 29 14.16 -1.43 -9.18
C ALA A 29 13.54 -0.15 -9.76
N LEU A 30 12.34 0.26 -9.33
CA LEU A 30 11.72 1.52 -9.77
C LEU A 30 12.57 2.72 -9.32
N ASP A 31 13.04 3.50 -10.30
CA ASP A 31 13.95 4.64 -10.11
C ASP A 31 13.25 5.99 -10.36
N THR A 32 11.98 6.07 -10.03
CA THR A 32 11.18 7.30 -10.15
C THR A 32 10.46 7.55 -8.85
N ASP A 33 10.44 8.81 -8.42
CA ASP A 33 9.67 9.21 -7.26
C ASP A 33 8.17 9.17 -7.60
N MET A 34 7.40 8.42 -6.82
CA MET A 34 5.97 8.21 -7.03
C MET A 34 5.21 8.52 -5.74
N ALA A 35 4.25 9.43 -5.82
CA ALA A 35 3.33 9.74 -4.72
C ALA A 35 1.92 9.31 -5.09
N PHE A 36 1.43 8.28 -4.41
CA PHE A 36 0.10 7.72 -4.64
C PHE A 36 -0.89 8.16 -3.58
N GLU A 37 -2.09 8.49 -4.01
CA GLU A 37 -3.23 8.79 -3.15
C GLU A 37 -4.41 7.92 -3.55
N THR A 38 -4.91 7.10 -2.63
CA THR A 38 -6.05 6.21 -2.89
C THR A 38 -7.26 6.68 -2.11
N TYR A 39 -8.27 7.16 -2.82
CA TYR A 39 -9.56 7.50 -2.24
C TYR A 39 -10.43 6.25 -2.13
N ILE A 40 -10.90 5.95 -0.91
CA ILE A 40 -11.74 4.80 -0.62
C ILE A 40 -13.01 5.22 0.11
N SER A 41 -14.01 4.34 0.10
CA SER A 41 -15.05 4.34 1.13
C SER A 41 -14.75 3.22 2.11
N LEU A 42 -15.07 3.41 3.40
CA LEU A 42 -14.98 2.34 4.41
C LEU A 42 -15.88 1.13 4.12
N THR A 43 -16.88 1.28 3.25
CA THR A 43 -17.75 0.19 2.81
C THR A 43 -17.33 -0.43 1.48
N CYS A 44 -16.22 0.02 0.90
CA CYS A 44 -15.74 -0.48 -0.38
C CYS A 44 -15.11 -1.87 -0.24
N HIS A 45 -15.71 -2.87 -0.88
CA HIS A 45 -15.25 -4.25 -0.85
C HIS A 45 -13.90 -4.47 -1.57
N ASN A 46 -13.65 -3.75 -2.67
CA ASN A 46 -12.49 -3.99 -3.53
C ASN A 46 -11.30 -3.06 -3.23
N CYS A 47 -11.52 -2.01 -2.43
CA CYS A 47 -10.49 -1.05 -2.08
C CYS A 47 -9.34 -1.64 -1.23
N PRO A 48 -9.56 -2.63 -0.34
CA PRO A 48 -8.46 -3.22 0.43
C PRO A 48 -7.33 -3.77 -0.44
N ASP A 49 -7.63 -4.36 -1.61
CA ASP A 49 -6.60 -4.96 -2.47
C ASP A 49 -5.67 -3.89 -3.06
N VAL A 50 -6.24 -2.77 -3.51
CA VAL A 50 -5.48 -1.63 -4.06
C VAL A 50 -4.65 -0.96 -2.96
N VAL A 51 -5.26 -0.73 -1.79
CA VAL A 51 -4.58 -0.10 -0.65
C VAL A 51 -3.42 -0.97 -0.17
N GLN A 52 -3.61 -2.28 -0.06
CA GLN A 52 -2.56 -3.20 0.38
C GLN A 52 -1.41 -3.28 -0.62
N ALA A 53 -1.70 -3.30 -1.92
CA ALA A 53 -0.67 -3.29 -2.96
C ALA A 53 0.22 -2.03 -2.88
N LEU A 54 -0.39 -0.85 -2.78
CA LEU A 54 0.34 0.42 -2.70
C LEU A 54 1.06 0.61 -1.37
N ASN A 55 0.49 0.14 -0.25
CA ASN A 55 1.18 0.11 1.04
C ASN A 55 2.45 -0.75 0.97
N LEU A 56 2.37 -1.92 0.35
CA LEU A 56 3.52 -2.79 0.19
C LEU A 56 4.61 -2.13 -0.66
N MET A 57 4.23 -1.49 -1.78
CA MET A 57 5.17 -0.77 -2.63
C MET A 57 5.93 0.31 -1.85
N ALA A 58 5.22 1.08 -1.02
CA ALA A 58 5.81 2.11 -0.16
C ALA A 58 6.72 1.54 0.94
N VAL A 59 6.45 0.34 1.45
CA VAL A 59 7.35 -0.36 2.40
C VAL A 59 8.63 -0.83 1.71
N LEU A 60 8.55 -1.28 0.46
CA LEU A 60 9.66 -1.90 -0.25
C LEU A 60 10.59 -0.91 -0.96
N ASN A 61 10.10 0.28 -1.34
CA ASN A 61 10.88 1.26 -2.09
C ASN A 61 10.69 2.67 -1.48
N PRO A 62 11.77 3.33 -0.99
CA PRO A 62 11.68 4.64 -0.35
C PRO A 62 11.29 5.78 -1.29
N ARG A 63 11.35 5.57 -2.62
CA ARG A 63 10.89 6.54 -3.62
C ARG A 63 9.37 6.53 -3.82
N ILE A 64 8.69 5.52 -3.27
CA ILE A 64 7.24 5.36 -3.38
C ILE A 64 6.61 5.76 -2.06
N THR A 65 5.70 6.72 -2.11
CA THR A 65 4.87 7.11 -0.96
C THR A 65 3.42 6.81 -1.29
N HIS A 66 2.64 6.43 -0.27
CA HIS A 66 1.22 6.13 -0.42
C HIS A 66 0.42 6.70 0.74
N VAL A 67 -0.65 7.42 0.42
CA VAL A 67 -1.64 7.91 1.37
C VAL A 67 -3.01 7.31 1.02
N MET A 68 -3.58 6.56 1.94
CA MET A 68 -4.97 6.13 1.86
C MET A 68 -5.87 7.23 2.44
N ILE A 69 -6.85 7.65 1.66
CA ILE A 69 -7.79 8.72 1.99
C ILE A 69 -9.20 8.16 2.08
N ASP A 70 -9.85 8.31 3.24
CA ASP A 70 -11.28 8.02 3.37
C ASP A 70 -12.09 9.17 2.76
N GLY A 71 -12.77 8.90 1.64
CA GLY A 71 -13.62 9.86 0.94
C GLY A 71 -14.80 10.34 1.78
N GLY A 72 -15.19 9.61 2.83
CA GLY A 72 -16.20 10.07 3.79
C GLY A 72 -15.75 11.23 4.69
N LEU A 73 -14.46 11.56 4.72
CA LEU A 73 -13.90 12.67 5.50
C LEU A 73 -13.97 14.02 4.78
N PHE A 74 -14.18 14.03 3.46
CA PHE A 74 -14.37 15.26 2.68
C PHE A 74 -15.87 15.56 2.59
N LYS A 75 -16.33 16.55 3.37
CA LYS A 75 -17.68 17.11 3.31
C LYS A 75 -17.65 18.53 2.76
#